data_AF-A0A1H6XLK4-F1
#
_entry.id   AF-A0A1H6XLK4-F1
#
_cell.length_a   1.000
_cell.length_b   1.000
_cell.length_c   1.000
_cell.angle_alpha   90.00
_cell.angle_beta   90.00
_cell.angle_gamma   90.00
#
_symmetry.space_group_name_H-M   'P 1'
#
loop_
_entity.id
_entity.type
_entity.pdbx_description
1 polymer ?
#
loop_
_entity_poly.entity_id
_entity_poly.type
_entity_poly.pdbx_seq_one_letter_code
_entity_poly.pdbx_strand_id
1 'polypeptide(L)'
;MDKNLQIPGLYIIRFQTAPVVPAPYSNFQTIKLNLISEDDLSVDFSIKYLDRDDMDEEEIVEEGFTIDDDFFWKGALPANWIKEFDTIYNSSKIIRQREEKEFEDFVEIEIEENDKRVTVYPVDKERWVYFLQEFMQAILETSGREMPFELTYLDYDAEPKSEVALKASFADKTFTMSENGGPLKKLDWGFLQKVMDTVYRAEFIYDNAEEKKPTKKGKYLYIGDQLWYQLGIAVVETTAKSKDLQQIESLFSKLVR
;
A
#
# COMPACT_ATOMS: atom_id res chain seq x y z
N MET A 1 -10.00 15.80 26.32
CA MET A 1 -9.26 14.54 26.12
C MET A 1 -7.85 14.94 25.82
N ASP A 2 -6.93 14.64 26.73
CA ASP A 2 -5.51 14.79 26.44
C ASP A 2 -5.18 13.75 25.36
N LYS A 3 -4.74 14.21 24.18
CA LYS A 3 -4.60 13.35 23.00
C LYS A 3 -3.19 12.79 22.82
N ASN A 4 -2.26 13.15 23.71
CA ASN A 4 -0.90 12.69 23.60
C ASN A 4 -0.82 11.16 23.64
N LEU A 5 0.05 10.60 22.80
CA LEU A 5 0.35 9.18 22.80
C LEU A 5 0.86 8.78 24.19
N GLN A 6 0.32 7.71 24.75
CA GLN A 6 0.81 7.11 25.98
C GLN A 6 1.92 6.13 25.63
N ILE A 7 3.08 6.32 26.25
CA ILE A 7 4.22 5.44 26.15
C ILE A 7 4.71 5.12 27.58
N PRO A 8 4.72 3.85 28.00
CA PRO A 8 4.20 2.70 27.27
C PRO A 8 2.67 2.77 27.09
N GLY A 9 2.15 2.15 26.03
CA GLY A 9 0.71 2.20 25.74
C GLY A 9 0.25 1.10 24.79
N LEU A 10 -1.01 0.70 24.94
CA LEU A 10 -1.68 -0.28 24.08
C LEU A 10 -2.82 0.37 23.32
N TYR A 11 -2.80 0.29 22.00
CA TYR A 11 -3.86 0.77 21.13
C TYR A 11 -4.38 -0.39 20.31
N ILE A 12 -5.69 -0.57 20.23
CA ILE A 12 -6.30 -1.61 19.38
C ILE A 12 -7.12 -0.91 18.32
N ILE A 13 -6.76 -1.10 17.06
CA ILE A 13 -7.48 -0.57 15.91
C ILE A 13 -8.20 -1.74 15.26
N ARG A 14 -9.50 -1.56 15.01
CA ARG A 14 -10.32 -2.49 14.24
C ARG A 14 -10.78 -1.80 12.97
N PHE A 15 -10.54 -2.43 11.83
CA PHE A 15 -11.00 -1.97 10.54
C PHE A 15 -11.89 -3.02 9.89
N GLN A 16 -12.93 -2.58 9.21
CA GLN A 16 -13.74 -3.43 8.34
C GLN A 16 -14.10 -2.65 7.09
N THR A 17 -14.02 -3.31 5.95
CA THR A 17 -14.57 -2.78 4.70
C THR A 17 -16.07 -2.50 4.85
N ALA A 18 -16.59 -1.54 4.09
CA ALA A 18 -18.02 -1.26 4.05
C ALA A 18 -18.84 -2.54 3.73
N PRO A 19 -20.01 -2.75 4.36
CA PRO A 19 -20.86 -3.93 4.09
C PRO A 19 -21.25 -4.16 2.63
N VAL A 20 -21.24 -3.11 1.80
CA VAL A 20 -21.50 -3.21 0.36
C VAL A 20 -20.35 -3.83 -0.44
N VAL A 21 -19.13 -3.89 0.13
CA VAL A 21 -17.97 -4.52 -0.52
C VAL A 21 -18.19 -6.04 -0.53
N PRO A 22 -18.25 -6.68 -1.73
CA PRO A 22 -18.50 -8.11 -1.81
C PRO A 22 -17.25 -8.93 -1.44
N ALA A 23 -17.45 -10.20 -1.12
CA ALA A 23 -16.38 -11.18 -1.20
C ALA A 23 -15.84 -11.26 -2.65
N PRO A 24 -14.55 -11.57 -2.88
CA PRO A 24 -13.52 -11.91 -1.89
C PRO A 24 -12.80 -10.69 -1.29
N TYR A 25 -13.23 -9.47 -1.62
CA TYR A 25 -12.58 -8.21 -1.23
C TYR A 25 -12.92 -7.75 0.20
N SER A 26 -14.09 -8.15 0.70
CA SER A 26 -14.54 -7.83 2.06
C SER A 26 -13.61 -8.43 3.11
N ASN A 27 -13.16 -7.61 4.06
CA ASN A 27 -12.25 -8.06 5.12
C ASN A 27 -12.44 -7.30 6.44
N PHE A 28 -12.01 -7.96 7.51
CA PHE A 28 -11.90 -7.41 8.86
C PHE A 28 -10.46 -7.51 9.36
N GLN A 29 -9.94 -6.41 9.89
CA GLN A 29 -8.58 -6.29 10.38
C GLN A 29 -8.57 -5.91 11.86
N THR A 30 -7.66 -6.50 12.62
CA THR A 30 -7.33 -6.07 13.99
C THR A 30 -5.83 -5.81 14.08
N ILE A 31 -5.48 -4.62 14.55
CA ILE A 31 -4.10 -4.20 14.77
C ILE A 31 -3.98 -3.81 16.24
N LYS A 32 -3.12 -4.49 17.00
CA LYS A 32 -2.75 -4.06 18.35
C LYS A 32 -1.36 -3.46 18.32
N LEU A 33 -1.25 -2.17 18.62
CA LEU A 33 0.00 -1.45 18.74
C LEU A 33 0.41 -1.43 20.22
N ASN A 34 1.51 -2.10 20.53
CA ASN A 34 2.14 -2.07 21.84
C ASN A 34 3.38 -1.18 21.77
N LEU A 35 3.22 0.06 22.19
CA LEU A 35 4.28 1.06 22.27
C LEU A 35 5.05 0.83 23.56
N ILE A 36 6.27 0.31 23.45
CA ILE A 36 7.11 -0.02 24.61
C ILE A 36 7.97 1.19 24.97
N SER A 37 8.46 1.93 23.98
CA SER A 37 9.20 3.19 24.11
C SER A 37 9.00 4.07 22.87
N GLU A 38 9.66 5.23 22.80
CA GLU A 38 9.62 6.12 21.62
C GLU A 38 10.19 5.49 20.34
N ASP A 39 10.99 4.42 20.48
CA ASP A 39 11.66 3.73 19.37
C ASP A 39 11.31 2.23 19.27
N ASP A 40 10.41 1.73 20.13
CA ASP A 40 10.08 0.31 20.22
C ASP A 40 8.57 0.08 20.11
N LEU A 41 8.16 -0.46 18.96
CA LEU A 41 6.78 -0.79 18.60
C LEU A 41 6.66 -2.27 18.31
N SER A 42 5.88 -2.98 19.13
CA SER A 42 5.43 -4.34 18.82
C SER A 42 4.00 -4.31 18.31
N VAL A 43 3.73 -5.08 17.25
CA VAL A 43 2.42 -5.19 16.61
C VAL A 43 1.91 -6.62 16.67
N ASP A 44 0.62 -6.77 16.94
CA ASP A 44 -0.16 -8.00 16.78
C ASP A 44 -1.26 -7.71 15.74
N PHE A 45 -1.11 -8.29 14.55
CA PHE A 45 -1.94 -8.06 13.38
C PHE A 45 -2.70 -9.32 12.97
N SER A 46 -3.97 -9.14 12.61
CA SER A 46 -4.75 -10.16 11.92
C SER A 46 -5.65 -9.54 10.87
N ILE A 47 -5.71 -10.14 9.68
CA ILE A 47 -6.72 -9.88 8.66
C ILE A 47 -7.50 -11.18 8.41
N LYS A 48 -8.83 -11.03 8.29
CA LYS A 48 -9.75 -12.09 7.91
C LYS A 48 -10.61 -11.64 6.75
N TYR A 49 -10.71 -12.46 5.73
CA TYR A 49 -11.63 -12.20 4.63
C TYR A 49 -13.01 -12.74 4.96
N LEU A 50 -14.03 -11.96 4.60
CA LEU A 50 -15.41 -12.19 5.01
C LEU A 50 -16.21 -12.79 3.85
N ASP A 51 -17.23 -13.58 4.21
CA ASP A 51 -18.28 -14.05 3.31
C ASP A 51 -17.78 -14.85 2.08
N ARG A 52 -16.60 -15.49 2.19
CA ARG A 52 -16.04 -16.36 1.14
C ARG A 52 -16.57 -17.80 1.15
N ASP A 53 -17.25 -18.21 2.23
CA ASP A 53 -17.75 -19.58 2.38
C ASP A 53 -18.80 -19.96 1.31
N ASP A 54 -19.45 -18.96 0.70
CA ASP A 54 -20.45 -19.12 -0.36
C ASP A 54 -19.87 -18.95 -1.79
N MET A 55 -18.56 -18.73 -1.93
CA MET A 55 -17.89 -18.58 -3.23
C MET A 55 -17.24 -19.89 -3.68
N ASP A 56 -17.21 -20.12 -4.99
CA ASP A 56 -16.45 -21.23 -5.56
C ASP A 56 -14.94 -20.91 -5.55
N GLU A 57 -14.10 -21.94 -5.36
CA GLU A 57 -12.63 -21.78 -5.32
C GLU A 57 -12.09 -21.16 -6.62
N GLU A 58 -12.66 -21.54 -7.77
CA GLU A 58 -12.28 -20.99 -9.08
C GLU A 58 -12.55 -19.48 -9.14
N GLU A 59 -13.69 -19.00 -8.62
CA GLU A 59 -14.03 -17.58 -8.58
C GLU A 59 -13.05 -16.79 -7.69
N ILE A 60 -12.67 -17.35 -6.53
CA ILE A 60 -11.69 -16.71 -5.64
C ILE A 60 -10.34 -16.55 -6.34
N VAL A 61 -9.89 -17.58 -7.05
CA VAL A 61 -8.60 -17.57 -7.75
C VAL A 61 -8.62 -16.64 -8.98
N GLU A 62 -9.73 -16.60 -9.72
CA GLU A 62 -9.91 -15.70 -10.87
C GLU A 62 -9.85 -14.22 -10.45
N GLU A 63 -10.34 -13.89 -9.25
CA GLU A 63 -10.24 -12.56 -8.65
C GLU A 63 -8.85 -12.26 -8.03
N GLY A 64 -7.89 -13.19 -8.15
CA GLY A 64 -6.51 -13.01 -7.70
C GLY A 64 -6.25 -13.33 -6.22
N PHE A 65 -7.18 -14.05 -5.57
CA PHE A 65 -7.08 -14.46 -4.17
C PHE A 65 -6.77 -15.95 -4.05
N THR A 66 -6.51 -16.40 -2.82
CA THR A 66 -6.38 -17.81 -2.47
C THR A 66 -7.39 -18.21 -1.40
N ILE A 67 -7.57 -19.51 -1.19
CA ILE A 67 -8.43 -20.00 -0.10
C ILE A 67 -7.84 -19.76 1.31
N ASP A 68 -6.58 -19.36 1.41
CA ASP A 68 -5.83 -19.17 2.67
C ASP A 68 -5.16 -17.78 2.74
N ASP A 69 -5.93 -16.74 2.39
CA ASP A 69 -5.44 -15.35 2.47
C ASP A 69 -5.51 -14.76 3.88
N ASP A 70 -6.28 -15.38 4.78
CA ASP A 70 -6.29 -15.01 6.19
C ASP A 70 -4.86 -14.99 6.72
N PHE A 71 -4.49 -13.89 7.37
CA PHE A 71 -3.10 -13.68 7.75
C PHE A 71 -3.00 -13.14 9.17
N PHE A 72 -2.07 -13.73 9.93
CA PHE A 72 -1.74 -13.35 11.28
C PHE A 72 -0.24 -13.09 11.37
N TRP A 73 0.13 -11.97 12.00
CA TRP A 73 1.53 -11.64 12.22
C TRP A 73 1.73 -10.95 13.56
N LYS A 74 2.83 -11.29 14.22
CA LYS A 74 3.29 -10.62 15.44
C LYS A 74 4.78 -10.35 15.35
N GLY A 75 5.17 -9.10 15.51
CA GLY A 75 6.57 -8.70 15.41
C GLY A 75 6.80 -7.25 15.80
N ALA A 76 8.01 -6.77 15.53
CA ALA A 76 8.37 -5.36 15.69
C ALA A 76 8.24 -4.64 14.35
N LEU A 77 7.75 -3.40 14.37
CA LEU A 77 7.83 -2.49 13.23
C LEU A 77 8.83 -1.37 13.51
N PRO A 78 9.43 -0.76 12.47
CA PRO A 78 10.37 0.34 12.69
C PRO A 78 9.71 1.56 13.36
N ALA A 79 10.51 2.34 14.10
CA ALA A 79 10.05 3.44 14.95
C ALA A 79 9.39 4.60 14.20
N ASN A 80 9.61 4.74 12.89
CA ASN A 80 8.89 5.69 12.04
C ASN A 80 7.37 5.51 12.17
N TRP A 81 6.87 4.29 12.31
CA TRP A 81 5.44 4.01 12.42
C TRP A 81 4.81 4.49 13.73
N ILE A 82 5.61 4.67 14.79
CA ILE A 82 5.16 5.35 16.01
C ILE A 82 4.81 6.80 15.70
N LYS A 83 5.66 7.50 14.93
CA LYS A 83 5.47 8.90 14.55
C LYS A 83 4.31 9.06 13.57
N GLU A 84 4.16 8.14 12.62
CA GLU A 84 3.03 8.14 11.68
C GLU A 84 1.71 7.95 12.44
N PHE A 85 1.66 6.99 13.37
CA PHE A 85 0.48 6.76 14.21
C PHE A 85 0.17 7.97 15.12
N ASP A 86 1.17 8.53 15.80
CA ASP A 86 1.01 9.74 16.61
C ASP A 86 0.46 10.91 15.78
N THR A 87 0.99 11.10 14.57
CA THR A 87 0.56 12.16 13.64
C THR A 87 -0.91 12.02 13.27
N ILE A 88 -1.36 10.84 12.82
CA ILE A 88 -2.76 10.65 12.44
C ILE A 88 -3.67 10.70 13.67
N TYR A 89 -3.27 10.10 14.79
CA TYR A 89 -4.07 10.07 16.01
C TYR A 89 -4.31 11.47 16.59
N ASN A 90 -3.25 12.27 16.76
CA ASN A 90 -3.35 13.62 17.33
C ASN A 90 -4.14 14.58 16.43
N SER A 91 -3.92 14.52 15.12
CA SER A 91 -4.58 15.42 14.17
C SER A 91 -6.03 15.02 13.87
N SER A 92 -6.46 13.81 14.23
CA SER A 92 -7.81 13.32 13.97
C SER A 92 -8.84 13.92 14.91
N LYS A 93 -9.98 14.32 14.38
CA LYS A 93 -11.19 14.54 15.18
C LYS A 93 -11.78 13.16 15.52
N ILE A 94 -11.99 12.89 16.81
CA ILE A 94 -12.51 11.62 17.32
C ILE A 94 -13.82 11.84 18.08
N ILE A 95 -14.72 10.87 18.00
CA ILE A 95 -16.03 10.86 18.66
C ILE A 95 -16.22 9.55 19.45
N ARG A 96 -17.14 9.53 20.42
CA ARG A 96 -17.42 8.33 21.26
C ARG A 96 -18.64 7.53 20.82
N GLN A 97 -19.41 8.07 19.90
CA GLN A 97 -20.60 7.44 19.35
C GLN A 97 -20.56 7.64 17.84
N ARG A 98 -20.95 6.61 17.11
CA ARG A 98 -21.00 6.60 15.66
C ARG A 98 -22.38 6.09 15.23
N GLU A 99 -22.83 6.59 14.08
CA GLU A 99 -23.90 5.96 13.31
C GLU A 99 -23.32 4.96 12.31
N GLU A 100 -23.93 3.78 12.24
CA GLU A 100 -23.61 2.78 11.23
C GLU A 100 -24.18 3.21 9.87
N LYS A 101 -23.41 2.97 8.82
CA LYS A 101 -23.77 3.30 7.45
C LYS A 101 -23.24 2.22 6.53
N GLU A 102 -24.11 1.69 5.67
CA GLU A 102 -23.83 0.52 4.82
C GLU A 102 -22.74 0.79 3.75
N PHE A 103 -22.55 2.05 3.37
CA PHE A 103 -21.62 2.45 2.31
C PHE A 103 -20.32 3.05 2.85
N GLU A 104 -20.04 2.91 4.15
CA GLU A 104 -18.84 3.47 4.74
C GLU A 104 -18.02 2.41 5.48
N ASP A 105 -16.71 2.43 5.25
CA ASP A 105 -15.78 1.64 6.01
C ASP A 105 -15.91 1.91 7.52
N PHE A 106 -15.49 0.91 8.29
CA PHE A 106 -15.47 0.94 9.73
C PHE A 106 -14.06 1.06 10.24
N VAL A 107 -13.81 2.07 11.08
CA VAL A 107 -12.59 2.23 11.85
C VAL A 107 -12.97 2.51 13.29
N GLU A 108 -12.48 1.68 14.20
CA GLU A 108 -12.65 1.81 15.65
C GLU A 108 -11.28 1.76 16.31
N ILE A 109 -11.09 2.59 17.34
CA ILE A 109 -9.85 2.63 18.10
C ILE A 109 -10.22 2.48 19.57
N GLU A 110 -9.62 1.49 20.22
CA GLU A 110 -9.72 1.27 21.65
C GLU A 110 -8.41 1.75 22.31
N ILE A 111 -8.55 2.77 23.16
CA ILE A 111 -7.46 3.47 23.84
C ILE A 111 -7.61 3.33 25.35
N GLU A 112 -6.53 3.58 26.08
CA GLU A 112 -6.58 3.67 27.55
C GLU A 112 -6.75 5.14 27.99
N GLU A 113 -7.76 5.39 28.83
CA GLU A 113 -8.05 6.69 29.40
C GLU A 113 -8.44 6.51 30.88
N ASN A 114 -7.68 7.10 31.80
CA ASN A 114 -7.89 6.98 33.25
C ASN A 114 -8.02 5.52 33.71
N ASP A 115 -7.06 4.67 33.33
CA ASP A 115 -7.00 3.23 33.64
C ASP A 115 -8.20 2.42 33.11
N LYS A 116 -8.93 2.95 32.13
CA LYS A 116 -10.08 2.28 31.48
C LYS A 116 -9.90 2.24 29.97
N ARG A 117 -10.32 1.13 29.37
CA ARG A 117 -10.43 1.00 27.91
C ARG A 117 -11.65 1.77 27.44
N VAL A 118 -11.46 2.70 26.52
CA VAL A 118 -12.53 3.47 25.90
C VAL A 118 -12.45 3.36 24.39
N THR A 119 -13.62 3.24 23.77
CA THR A 119 -13.75 3.14 22.31
C THR A 119 -14.00 4.52 21.72
N VAL A 120 -13.26 4.86 20.67
CA VAL A 120 -13.40 6.09 19.90
C VAL A 120 -13.40 5.80 18.41
N TYR A 121 -13.98 6.73 17.63
CA TYR A 121 -14.11 6.62 16.19
C TYR A 121 -13.54 7.88 15.53
N PRO A 122 -12.66 7.76 14.52
CA PRO A 122 -12.22 8.91 13.75
C PRO A 122 -13.34 9.41 12.84
N VAL A 123 -13.46 10.73 12.71
CA VAL A 123 -14.43 11.37 11.80
C VAL A 123 -13.96 11.28 10.35
N ASP A 124 -12.67 11.45 10.11
CA ASP A 124 -12.05 11.39 8.78
C ASP A 124 -11.59 9.97 8.47
N LYS A 125 -12.52 9.14 7.99
CA LYS A 125 -12.27 7.70 7.78
C LYS A 125 -11.33 7.45 6.62
N GLU A 126 -11.47 8.17 5.51
CA GLU A 126 -10.65 8.00 4.31
C GLU A 126 -9.16 8.13 4.65
N ARG A 127 -8.80 9.12 5.48
CA ARG A 127 -7.43 9.29 5.95
C ARG A 127 -6.93 8.14 6.80
N TRP A 128 -7.79 7.57 7.66
CA TRP A 128 -7.45 6.38 8.45
C TRP A 128 -7.31 5.14 7.59
N VAL A 129 -8.19 4.93 6.60
CA VAL A 129 -8.09 3.82 5.67
C VAL A 129 -6.77 3.88 4.91
N TYR A 130 -6.38 5.06 4.40
CA TYR A 130 -5.09 5.23 3.74
C TYR A 130 -3.90 4.90 4.67
N PHE A 131 -3.91 5.41 5.91
CA PHE A 131 -2.88 5.06 6.90
C PHE A 131 -2.82 3.55 7.17
N LEU A 132 -3.97 2.90 7.33
CA LEU A 132 -4.05 1.46 7.63
C LEU A 132 -3.59 0.62 6.44
N GLN A 133 -3.86 1.05 5.20
CA GLN A 133 -3.33 0.42 4.01
C GLN A 133 -1.80 0.49 3.97
N GLU A 134 -1.21 1.67 4.17
CA GLU A 134 0.26 1.79 4.21
C GLU A 134 0.86 1.02 5.40
N PHE A 135 0.20 1.00 6.56
CA PHE A 135 0.63 0.25 7.74
C PHE A 135 0.60 -1.26 7.50
N MET A 136 -0.44 -1.76 6.83
CA MET A 136 -0.55 -3.15 6.42
C MET A 136 0.57 -3.52 5.45
N GLN A 137 0.87 -2.67 4.46
CA GLN A 137 1.99 -2.87 3.54
C GLN A 137 3.33 -2.97 4.28
N ALA A 138 3.56 -2.13 5.29
CA ALA A 138 4.75 -2.23 6.14
C ALA A 138 4.83 -3.55 6.92
N ILE A 139 3.70 -4.07 7.42
CA ILE A 139 3.64 -5.39 8.06
C ILE A 139 3.97 -6.49 7.04
N LEU A 140 3.36 -6.46 5.85
CA LEU A 140 3.56 -7.48 4.82
C LEU A 140 5.03 -7.51 4.36
N GLU A 141 5.65 -6.36 4.14
CA GLU A 141 7.10 -6.25 3.86
C GLU A 141 7.95 -6.77 5.02
N THR A 142 7.69 -6.32 6.26
CA THR A 142 8.49 -6.71 7.45
C THR A 142 8.37 -8.20 7.76
N SER A 143 7.21 -8.79 7.49
CA SER A 143 6.96 -10.22 7.66
C SER A 143 7.60 -11.09 6.57
N GLY A 144 8.03 -10.48 5.47
CA GLY A 144 8.55 -11.18 4.29
C GLY A 144 7.48 -11.82 3.41
N ARG A 145 6.19 -11.48 3.61
CA ARG A 145 5.10 -11.94 2.74
C ARG A 145 5.10 -11.20 1.40
N GLU A 146 5.49 -9.94 1.41
CA GLU A 146 5.61 -9.10 0.21
C GLU A 146 7.03 -8.52 0.09
N MET A 147 7.46 -8.33 -1.14
CA MET A 147 8.72 -7.65 -1.43
C MET A 147 8.50 -6.13 -1.45
N PRO A 148 9.52 -5.32 -1.13
CA PRO A 148 9.44 -3.88 -1.29
C PRO A 148 9.09 -3.49 -2.73
N PHE A 149 8.41 -2.35 -2.87
CA PHE A 149 8.03 -1.81 -4.17
C PHE A 149 9.25 -1.63 -5.09
N GLU A 150 9.17 -2.22 -6.29
CA GLU A 150 10.16 -2.01 -7.36
C GLU A 150 9.48 -1.60 -8.66
N LEU A 151 10.05 -0.60 -9.33
CA LEU A 151 9.56 -0.15 -10.62
C LEU A 151 10.72 0.36 -11.47
N THR A 152 10.99 -0.25 -12.61
CA THR A 152 12.01 0.23 -13.55
C THR A 152 11.39 0.59 -14.88
N TYR A 153 11.68 1.79 -15.37
CA TYR A 153 11.34 2.25 -16.70
C TYR A 153 12.58 2.32 -17.58
N LEU A 154 12.51 1.72 -18.77
CA LEU A 154 13.54 1.81 -19.80
C LEU A 154 13.01 2.61 -20.98
N ASP A 155 13.80 3.56 -21.47
CA ASP A 155 13.57 4.24 -22.74
C ASP A 155 14.72 3.96 -23.70
N TYR A 156 14.54 2.96 -24.57
CA TYR A 156 15.53 2.59 -25.59
C TYR A 156 15.25 3.25 -26.94
N ASP A 157 14.21 4.08 -27.02
CA ASP A 157 13.94 4.96 -28.16
C ASP A 157 14.64 6.31 -28.01
N ALA A 158 14.90 6.75 -26.77
CA ALA A 158 15.71 7.92 -26.47
C ALA A 158 17.18 7.78 -26.92
N GLU A 159 17.79 8.90 -27.29
CA GLU A 159 19.23 9.03 -27.50
C GLU A 159 19.81 10.12 -26.56
N PRO A 160 20.63 9.76 -25.56
CA PRO A 160 21.02 8.40 -25.18
C PRO A 160 19.84 7.60 -24.58
N LYS A 161 19.95 6.26 -24.65
CA LYS A 161 19.02 5.37 -23.93
C LYS A 161 19.04 5.70 -22.45
N SER A 162 17.89 5.59 -21.79
CA SER A 162 17.77 5.88 -20.36
C SER A 162 17.10 4.76 -19.58
N GLU A 163 17.44 4.69 -18.30
CA GLU A 163 16.88 3.80 -17.30
C GLU A 163 16.59 4.59 -16.03
N VAL A 164 15.37 4.46 -15.51
CA VAL A 164 14.97 5.00 -14.21
C VAL A 164 14.46 3.84 -13.36
N ALA A 165 15.16 3.53 -12.28
CA ALA A 165 14.72 2.54 -11.31
C ALA A 165 14.25 3.23 -10.03
N LEU A 166 13.06 2.89 -9.59
CA LEU A 166 12.37 3.36 -8.41
C LEU A 166 12.27 2.21 -7.41
N LYS A 167 12.57 2.49 -6.14
CA LYS A 167 12.41 1.54 -5.04
C LYS A 167 11.79 2.21 -3.84
N ALA A 168 10.76 1.59 -3.27
CA ALA A 168 10.15 2.04 -2.03
C ALA A 168 10.10 0.92 -0.99
N SER A 169 10.22 1.29 0.28
CA SER A 169 10.02 0.42 1.45
C SER A 169 8.96 1.08 2.31
N PHE A 170 7.80 0.44 2.45
CA PHE A 170 6.74 0.84 3.39
C PHE A 170 7.20 0.62 4.83
N ALA A 171 7.94 -0.46 5.11
CA ALA A 171 8.52 -0.70 6.43
C ALA A 171 9.34 0.51 6.92
N ASP A 172 10.22 1.04 6.09
CA ASP A 172 11.10 2.16 6.44
C ASP A 172 10.55 3.54 6.05
N LYS A 173 9.42 3.61 5.34
CA LYS A 173 8.90 4.84 4.69
C LYS A 173 9.99 5.54 3.86
N THR A 174 10.66 4.80 2.99
CA THR A 174 11.69 5.34 2.10
C THR A 174 11.31 5.17 0.65
N PHE A 175 11.53 6.21 -0.16
CA PHE A 175 11.35 6.16 -1.60
C PHE A 175 12.59 6.72 -2.29
N THR A 176 13.17 5.95 -3.22
CA THR A 176 14.43 6.27 -3.86
C THR A 176 14.39 6.01 -5.35
N MET A 177 15.28 6.70 -6.06
CA MET A 177 15.45 6.57 -7.50
C MET A 177 16.94 6.46 -7.86
N SER A 178 17.27 5.60 -8.81
CA SER A 178 18.54 5.64 -9.54
C SER A 178 18.28 5.85 -11.03
N GLU A 179 19.16 6.62 -11.66
CA GLU A 179 19.13 6.92 -13.09
C GLU A 179 20.36 6.29 -13.73
N ASN A 180 20.17 5.42 -14.74
CA ASN A 180 21.25 4.72 -15.45
C ASN A 180 22.24 3.99 -14.52
N GLY A 181 21.75 3.38 -13.43
CA GLY A 181 22.59 2.73 -12.42
C GLY A 181 23.45 3.68 -11.58
N GLY A 182 23.18 4.99 -11.64
CA GLY A 182 23.84 6.02 -10.85
C GLY A 182 23.44 6.00 -9.36
N PRO A 183 23.91 6.99 -8.58
CA PRO A 183 23.66 7.04 -7.14
C PRO A 183 22.17 7.19 -6.82
N LEU A 184 21.75 6.60 -5.71
CA LEU A 184 20.38 6.70 -5.20
C LEU A 184 20.07 8.15 -4.79
N LYS A 185 18.96 8.68 -5.30
CA LYS A 185 18.37 9.97 -4.97
C LYS A 185 17.10 9.70 -4.16
N LYS A 186 16.98 10.30 -2.96
CA LYS A 186 15.74 10.21 -2.18
C LYS A 186 14.64 11.02 -2.84
N LEU A 187 13.45 10.44 -2.93
CA LEU A 187 12.22 11.09 -3.38
C LEU A 187 11.30 11.35 -2.19
N ASP A 188 10.34 12.26 -2.38
CA ASP A 188 9.28 12.50 -1.41
C ASP A 188 8.33 11.29 -1.34
N TRP A 189 7.92 10.87 -0.14
CA TRP A 189 7.03 9.72 0.03
C TRP A 189 5.66 9.95 -0.64
N GLY A 190 5.11 11.16 -0.56
CA GLY A 190 3.84 11.49 -1.22
C GLY A 190 3.89 11.41 -2.75
N PHE A 191 5.10 11.44 -3.34
CA PHE A 191 5.26 11.19 -4.77
C PHE A 191 5.11 9.72 -5.16
N LEU A 192 5.28 8.77 -4.24
CA LEU A 192 5.07 7.33 -4.48
C LEU A 192 3.62 7.07 -4.94
N GLN A 193 2.64 7.63 -4.24
CA GLN A 193 1.23 7.47 -4.59
C GLN A 193 0.96 7.91 -6.03
N LYS A 194 1.50 9.07 -6.43
CA LYS A 194 1.38 9.55 -7.81
C LYS A 194 1.99 8.58 -8.82
N VAL A 195 3.12 7.96 -8.50
CA VAL A 195 3.75 6.95 -9.35
C VAL A 195 2.83 5.74 -9.50
N MET A 196 2.35 5.19 -8.37
CA MET A 196 1.46 4.03 -8.37
C MET A 196 0.16 4.30 -9.14
N ASP A 197 -0.52 5.41 -8.84
CA ASP A 197 -1.78 5.82 -9.50
C ASP A 197 -1.65 6.09 -11.00
N THR A 198 -0.44 6.38 -11.47
CA THR A 198 -0.16 6.62 -12.89
C THR A 198 0.15 5.31 -13.60
N VAL A 199 0.97 4.46 -13.00
CA VAL A 199 1.48 3.24 -13.64
C VAL A 199 0.43 2.12 -13.60
N TYR A 200 -0.16 1.84 -12.45
CA TYR A 200 -1.11 0.73 -12.28
C TYR A 200 -2.53 1.04 -12.77
N ARG A 201 -2.74 2.24 -13.33
CA ARG A 201 -3.99 2.58 -14.03
C ARG A 201 -4.09 1.92 -15.39
N ALA A 202 -2.95 1.73 -16.05
CA ALA A 202 -2.87 1.08 -17.35
C ALA A 202 -3.16 -0.43 -17.23
N GLU A 203 -3.52 -1.05 -18.36
CA GLU A 203 -3.81 -2.49 -18.40
C GLU A 203 -2.55 -3.28 -18.74
N PHE A 204 -2.26 -4.31 -17.94
CA PHE A 204 -1.09 -5.19 -18.10
C PHE A 204 -1.51 -6.53 -18.70
N ILE A 205 -0.90 -6.88 -19.83
CA ILE A 205 -1.13 -8.14 -20.55
C ILE A 205 0.08 -9.06 -20.32
N TYR A 206 -0.03 -9.92 -19.31
CA TYR A 206 1.04 -10.83 -18.87
C TYR A 206 1.53 -11.76 -19.98
N ASP A 207 0.63 -12.26 -20.84
CA ASP A 207 0.97 -13.14 -21.97
C ASP A 207 1.93 -12.48 -22.98
N ASN A 208 1.98 -11.14 -23.01
CA ASN A 208 2.84 -10.38 -23.90
C ASN A 208 4.13 -9.89 -23.21
N ALA A 209 4.32 -10.20 -21.93
CA ALA A 209 5.50 -9.79 -21.17
C ALA A 209 6.71 -10.70 -21.43
N GLU A 210 7.91 -10.17 -21.24
CA GLU A 210 9.17 -10.89 -21.44
C GLU A 210 9.84 -11.19 -20.09
N GLU A 211 10.26 -12.43 -19.85
CA GLU A 211 11.03 -12.80 -18.63
C GLU A 211 12.45 -12.18 -18.60
N LYS A 212 12.99 -11.84 -19.77
CA LYS A 212 14.36 -11.32 -19.91
C LYS A 212 14.34 -9.83 -20.11
N LYS A 213 15.32 -9.15 -19.51
CA LYS A 213 15.51 -7.70 -19.72
C LYS A 213 15.60 -7.39 -21.23
N PRO A 214 14.76 -6.48 -21.75
CA PRO A 214 14.73 -6.12 -23.15
C PRO A 214 16.08 -5.60 -23.66
N THR A 215 16.32 -5.77 -24.96
CA THR A 215 17.53 -5.24 -25.65
C THR A 215 17.20 -4.44 -26.91
N LYS A 216 15.97 -4.59 -27.42
CA LYS A 216 15.48 -3.95 -28.64
C LYS A 216 15.01 -2.51 -28.37
N LYS A 217 14.83 -1.72 -29.42
CA LYS A 217 14.21 -0.39 -29.32
C LYS A 217 12.78 -0.52 -28.79
N GLY A 218 12.37 0.47 -28.01
CA GLY A 218 11.08 0.50 -27.32
C GLY A 218 11.18 1.08 -25.91
N LYS A 219 10.02 1.19 -25.27
CA LYS A 219 9.87 1.61 -23.88
C LYS A 219 9.30 0.47 -23.06
N TYR A 220 9.88 0.23 -21.89
CA TYR A 220 9.57 -0.96 -21.10
C TYR A 220 9.40 -0.61 -19.63
N LEU A 221 8.53 -1.37 -18.96
CA LEU A 221 8.34 -1.35 -17.52
C LEU A 221 8.71 -2.71 -16.92
N TYR A 222 9.25 -2.67 -15.71
CA TYR A 222 9.39 -3.81 -14.81
C TYR A 222 8.77 -3.39 -13.48
N ILE A 223 7.87 -4.20 -12.93
CA ILE A 223 7.06 -3.85 -11.75
C ILE A 223 7.37 -4.70 -10.51
N GLY A 224 8.50 -5.42 -10.51
CA GLY A 224 8.93 -6.25 -9.37
C GLY A 224 8.51 -7.73 -9.46
N ASP A 225 7.84 -8.13 -10.52
CA ASP A 225 7.23 -9.45 -10.73
C ASP A 225 8.03 -10.38 -11.65
N GLN A 226 9.30 -10.05 -11.92
CA GLN A 226 10.19 -10.80 -12.82
C GLN A 226 9.83 -10.72 -14.31
N LEU A 227 8.88 -9.85 -14.69
CA LEU A 227 8.45 -9.66 -16.08
C LEU A 227 8.73 -8.24 -16.58
N TRP A 228 8.99 -8.15 -17.88
CA TRP A 228 9.21 -6.90 -18.60
C TRP A 228 8.09 -6.63 -19.58
N TYR A 229 7.47 -5.47 -19.44
CA TYR A 229 6.28 -5.08 -20.18
C TYR A 229 6.60 -3.97 -21.17
N GLN A 230 6.47 -4.23 -22.47
CA GLN A 230 6.63 -3.20 -23.48
C GLN A 230 5.38 -2.30 -23.56
N LEU A 231 5.56 -0.98 -23.51
CA LEU A 231 4.48 -0.02 -23.69
C LEU A 231 3.87 -0.15 -25.09
N GLY A 232 2.54 -0.16 -25.15
CA GLY A 232 1.75 -0.35 -26.37
C GLY A 232 1.61 -1.81 -26.84
N ILE A 233 2.20 -2.77 -26.12
CA ILE A 233 2.11 -4.21 -26.44
C ILE A 233 1.66 -5.01 -25.22
N ALA A 234 2.41 -4.91 -24.12
CA ALA A 234 2.13 -5.59 -22.86
C ALA A 234 1.63 -4.64 -21.76
N VAL A 235 1.81 -3.33 -21.94
CA VAL A 235 1.06 -2.29 -21.20
C VAL A 235 0.24 -1.52 -22.20
N VAL A 236 -1.08 -1.51 -22.05
CA VAL A 236 -2.02 -0.89 -23.00
C VAL A 236 -2.92 0.12 -22.31
N GLU A 237 -3.56 0.95 -23.12
CA GLU A 237 -4.55 1.92 -22.67
C GLU A 237 -5.79 1.20 -22.15
N THR A 238 -6.26 1.55 -20.95
CA THR A 238 -7.44 0.93 -20.32
C THR A 238 -8.72 1.16 -21.13
N THR A 239 -8.75 2.23 -21.93
CA THR A 239 -9.82 2.50 -22.89
C THR A 239 -9.25 3.18 -24.15
N ALA A 240 -9.99 3.13 -25.26
CA ALA A 240 -9.58 3.81 -26.50
C ALA A 240 -9.42 5.34 -26.39
N LYS A 241 -9.91 5.97 -25.31
CA LYS A 241 -9.77 7.41 -25.05
C LYS A 241 -8.77 7.73 -23.93
N SER A 242 -8.25 6.70 -23.26
CA SER A 242 -7.26 6.86 -22.21
C SER A 242 -5.96 7.45 -22.77
N LYS A 243 -5.15 7.99 -21.86
CA LYS A 243 -3.82 8.54 -22.16
C LYS A 243 -2.82 8.06 -21.11
N ASP A 244 -3.01 6.85 -20.62
CA ASP A 244 -2.29 6.27 -19.49
C ASP A 244 -0.82 6.07 -19.89
N LEU A 245 -0.56 5.57 -21.10
CA LEU A 245 0.82 5.42 -21.60
C LEU A 245 1.53 6.77 -21.72
N GLN A 246 0.84 7.79 -22.25
CA GLN A 246 1.39 9.14 -22.33
C GLN A 246 1.69 9.73 -20.94
N GLN A 247 0.85 9.45 -19.94
CA GLN A 247 1.06 9.91 -18.56
C GLN A 247 2.25 9.21 -17.91
N ILE A 248 2.41 7.90 -18.13
CA ILE A 248 3.58 7.12 -17.71
C ILE A 248 4.86 7.73 -18.32
N GLU A 249 4.89 7.95 -19.64
CA GLU A 249 6.05 8.57 -20.28
C GLU A 249 6.33 9.99 -19.73
N SER A 250 5.29 10.79 -19.50
CA SER A 250 5.42 12.13 -18.92
C SER A 250 5.93 12.10 -17.47
N LEU A 251 5.56 11.08 -16.70
CA LEU A 251 6.05 10.88 -15.34
C LEU A 251 7.57 10.65 -15.35
N PHE A 252 8.04 9.67 -16.13
CA PHE A 252 9.45 9.27 -16.15
C PHE A 252 10.37 10.28 -16.84
N SER A 253 9.91 10.93 -17.91
CA SER A 253 10.67 12.00 -18.56
C SER A 253 10.97 13.20 -17.65
N LYS A 254 10.17 13.43 -16.60
CA LYS A 254 10.43 14.46 -15.58
C LYS A 254 11.44 14.03 -14.52
N LEU A 255 11.72 12.73 -14.43
CA LEU A 255 12.64 12.14 -13.46
C LEU A 255 14.07 12.04 -14.00
N VAL A 256 14.22 11.86 -15.31
CA VAL A 256 15.50 11.91 -16.04
C VAL A 256 16.00 13.36 -16.11
N ARG A 257 17.30 13.59 -15.89
CA ARG A 257 17.93 14.92 -15.94
C ARG A 257 18.93 15.08 -17.06
#